data_AF-A0A3C1BA04-F1
#
_entry.id   AF-A0A3C1BA04-F1
#
_cell.length_a   1.000
_cell.length_b   1.000
_cell.length_c   1.000
_cell.angle_alpha   90.00
_cell.angle_beta   90.00
_cell.angle_gamma   90.00
#
_symmetry.space_group_name_H-M   'P 1'
#
loop_
_entity.id
_entity.type
_entity.pdbx_description
1 polymer ?
#
loop_
_entity_poly.entity_id
_entity_poly.type
_entity_poly.pdbx_seq_one_letter_code
_entity_poly.pdbx_strand_id
1 'polypeptide(L)' 'MLRNLTITAVIALTFAASAAFAAVSGEQHIEDYAFSFEGPFGKFDQNQLQRGLKVYTEVCSA' A
#
# COMPACT_ATOMS: atom_id res chain seq x y z
N MET A 1 8.36 -31.82 -24.09
CA MET A 1 8.86 -30.43 -24.00
C MET A 1 7.72 -29.42 -23.87
N LEU A 2 6.66 -29.53 -24.68
CA LEU A 2 5.51 -28.61 -24.64
C LEU A 2 4.81 -28.52 -23.26
N ARG A 3 4.65 -29.66 -22.55
CA ARG A 3 4.05 -29.70 -21.20
C ARG A 3 4.80 -28.87 -20.15
N ASN A 4 6.12 -28.79 -20.25
CA ASN A 4 6.91 -28.01 -19.30
C ASN A 4 6.81 -26.51 -19.62
N LEU A 5 6.73 -26.16 -20.92
CA LEU A 5 6.50 -24.78 -21.36
C LEU A 5 5.14 -24.25 -20.92
N THR A 6 4.08 -25.06 -21.00
CA THR A 6 2.73 -24.64 -20.58
C THR A 6 2.67 -24.38 -19.08
N ILE A 7 3.34 -25.22 -18.27
CA ILE A 7 3.39 -25.04 -16.81
C ILE A 7 4.12 -23.74 -16.45
N THR A 8 5.29 -23.50 -17.03
CA THR A 8 6.05 -22.26 -16.80
C THR A 8 5.28 -21.02 -17.25
N ALA A 9 4.58 -21.08 -18.37
CA ALA A 9 3.78 -19.97 -18.87
C ALA A 9 2.62 -19.62 -17.93
N VAL A 10 1.92 -20.63 -17.38
CA VAL A 10 0.83 -20.40 -16.42
C VAL A 10 1.35 -19.81 -15.11
N ILE A 11 2.51 -20.28 -14.61
CA ILE A 11 3.13 -19.73 -13.40
C ILE A 11 3.56 -18.27 -13.63
N ALA A 12 4.18 -17.97 -14.77
CA ALA A 12 4.56 -16.60 -15.11
C ALA A 12 3.33 -15.68 -15.24
N LEU A 13 2.24 -16.16 -15.84
CA LEU A 13 1.03 -15.38 -16.02
C LEU A 13 0.28 -15.13 -14.70
N THR A 14 0.24 -16.12 -13.82
CA THR A 14 -0.35 -15.98 -12.47
C THR A 14 0.49 -15.03 -11.59
N PHE A 15 1.81 -15.06 -11.71
CA PHE A 15 2.70 -14.10 -11.04
C PHE A 15 2.62 -12.69 -11.63
N ALA A 16 2.39 -12.55 -12.94
CA ALA A 16 2.15 -11.24 -13.55
C ALA A 16 0.77 -10.67 -13.17
N ALA A 17 -0.24 -11.53 -13.03
CA ALA A 17 -1.57 -11.13 -12.62
C ALA A 17 -1.62 -10.62 -11.17
N SER A 18 -0.80 -11.14 -10.25
CA SER A 18 -0.74 -10.64 -8.86
C SER A 18 -0.28 -9.19 -8.77
N ALA A 19 0.59 -8.74 -9.68
CA ALA A 19 1.01 -7.33 -9.76
C ALA A 19 -0.12 -6.40 -10.24
N ALA A 20 -1.08 -6.90 -11.03
CA ALA A 20 -2.18 -6.10 -11.55
C ALA A 20 -3.28 -5.82 -10.52
N PHE A 21 -3.41 -6.64 -9.47
CA PHE A 21 -4.38 -6.40 -8.39
C PHE A 21 -4.01 -5.26 -7.44
N ALA A 22 -2.75 -4.80 -7.44
CA ALA A 22 -2.33 -3.63 -6.68
C ALA A 22 -2.90 -2.31 -7.25
N ALA A 23 -3.42 -2.34 -8.48
CA ALA A 23 -4.01 -1.20 -9.18
C ALA A 23 -5.55 -1.27 -9.26
N VAL A 24 -6.21 -2.09 -8.44
CA VAL A 24 -7.67 -1.96 -8.19
C VAL A 24 -7.88 -0.81 -7.21
N SER A 25 -7.44 0.38 -7.60
CA SER A 25 -7.97 1.64 -7.10
C SER A 25 -8.86 2.15 -8.21
N GLY A 26 -10.06 1.56 -8.35
CA GLY A 26 -11.12 2.19 -9.12
C GLY A 26 -11.20 3.65 -8.66
N GLU A 27 -11.24 4.57 -9.61
CA GLU A 27 -11.25 6.04 -9.52
C GLU A 27 -11.84 6.59 -8.20
N GLN A 28 -11.12 6.41 -7.10
CA GLN A 28 -11.51 6.87 -5.77
C GLN A 28 -10.71 8.14 -5.58
N HIS A 29 -11.43 9.25 -5.64
CA HIS A 29 -10.87 10.54 -5.26
C HIS A 29 -10.40 10.45 -3.81
N ILE A 30 -9.08 10.47 -3.62
CA ILE A 30 -8.45 10.59 -2.31
C ILE A 30 -8.23 12.08 -2.10
N GLU A 31 -8.91 12.63 -1.09
CA GLU A 31 -8.69 14.01 -0.69
C GLU A 31 -7.26 14.18 -0.19
N ASP A 32 -6.56 15.14 -0.79
CA ASP A 32 -5.22 15.52 -0.39
C ASP A 32 -5.29 16.48 0.82
N TYR A 33 -4.63 16.11 1.90
CA TYR A 33 -4.59 16.89 3.12
C TYR A 33 -3.17 17.40 3.34
N ALA A 34 -3.03 18.70 3.57
CA ALA A 34 -1.73 19.31 3.85
C ALA A 34 -1.17 18.84 5.21
N PHE A 35 -0.32 17.81 5.21
CA PHE A 35 0.32 17.30 6.42
C PHE A 35 1.55 18.12 6.80
N SER A 36 1.90 18.11 8.08
CA SER A 36 3.00 18.92 8.62
C SER A 36 4.40 18.56 8.06
N PHE A 37 4.53 17.38 7.44
CA PHE A 37 5.79 16.82 6.96
C PHE A 37 5.98 16.87 5.44
N GLU A 38 5.02 17.35 4.66
CA GLU A 38 5.05 17.25 3.19
C GLU A 38 6.00 18.24 2.50
N GLY A 39 6.40 19.31 3.18
CA GLY A 39 7.36 20.27 2.64
C GLY A 39 8.80 19.75 2.65
N PRO A 40 9.72 20.32 1.84
CA PRO A 40 11.15 19.95 1.86
C PRO A 40 11.84 20.17 3.22
N PHE A 41 11.22 20.98 4.10
CA PHE A 41 11.64 21.20 5.49
C PHE A 41 10.55 20.80 6.50
N GLY A 42 9.56 20.01 6.05
CA GLY A 42 8.47 19.53 6.87
C GLY A 42 8.96 18.71 8.06
N LYS A 43 8.20 18.74 9.15
CA LYS A 43 8.49 17.97 10.35
C LYS A 43 7.23 17.29 10.84
N PHE A 44 7.40 16.13 11.44
CA PHE A 44 6.29 15.48 12.13
C PHE A 44 5.85 16.31 13.34
N ASP A 45 4.55 16.51 13.49
CA ASP A 45 3.98 16.94 14.76
C ASP A 45 4.06 15.78 15.76
N GLN A 46 4.95 15.91 16.76
CA GLN A 46 5.14 14.87 17.77
C GLN A 46 3.85 14.56 18.55
N ASN A 47 3.00 15.56 18.78
CA ASN A 47 1.72 15.33 19.46
C ASN A 47 0.76 14.53 18.57
N GLN A 48 0.76 14.76 17.26
CA GLN A 48 0.02 13.95 16.30
C GLN A 48 0.52 12.50 16.33
N LEU A 49 1.84 12.28 16.35
CA LEU A 49 2.42 10.94 16.42
C LEU A 49 2.08 10.21 17.72
N GLN A 50 2.11 10.89 18.87
CA GLN A 50 1.72 10.29 20.15
C GLN A 50 0.25 9.85 20.16
N ARG A 51 -0.64 10.68 19.60
CA ARG A 51 -2.05 10.30 19.43
C ARG A 51 -2.20 9.12 18.47
N GLY A 52 -1.47 9.15 17.35
CA GLY A 52 -1.47 8.06 16.36
C GLY A 52 -1.00 6.74 16.95
N LEU A 53 0.08 6.75 17.75
CA LEU A 53 0.57 5.57 18.45
C LEU A 53 -0.50 5.01 19.39
N LYS A 54 -1.17 5.86 20.16
CA LYS A 54 -2.26 5.44 21.05
C LYS A 54 -3.39 4.75 20.28
N VAL A 55 -3.84 5.33 19.17
CA VAL A 55 -4.87 4.73 18.30
C VAL A 55 -4.42 3.36 17.79
N TYR A 56 -3.18 3.28 17.28
CA TYR A 56 -2.64 2.01 16.82
C TYR A 56 -2.65 0.94 17.91
N THR A 57 -2.18 1.27 19.11
CA THR A 57 -2.11 0.32 20.23
C THR A 57 -3.47 -0.08 20.78
N GLU A 58 -4.45 0.82 20.78
CA GLU A 58 -5.75 0.56 21.40
C GLU A 58 -6.78 -0.04 20.41
N VAL A 59 -6.57 0.15 19.11
CA VAL A 59 -7.56 -0.20 18.08
C VAL A 59 -7.02 -1.17 17.03
N CYS A 60 -5.76 -1.00 16.60
CA CYS A 60 -5.26 -1.66 15.39
C CYS A 60 -4.30 -2.81 15.66
N SER A 61 -3.63 -2.85 16.82
CA SER A 61 -2.59 -3.85 17.12
C SER A 61 -3.13 -5.19 17.66
N ALA A 62 -4.44 -5.41 17.55
CA ALA A 62 -5.12 -6.64 17.97
C ALA A 62 -4.98 -7.76 16.93
#